data_AF-A0A3A0BEC8-F1
#
_entry.id   AF-A0A3A0BEC8-F1
#
_cell.length_a   1.000
_cell.length_b   1.000
_cell.length_c   1.000
_cell.angle_alpha   90.00
_cell.angle_beta   90.00
_cell.angle_gamma   90.00
#
_symmetry.space_group_name_H-M   'P 1'
#
loop_
_entity.id
_entity.type
_entity.pdbx_description
1 polymer ?
#
loop_
_entity_poly.entity_id
_entity_poly.type
_entity_poly.pdbx_seq_one_letter_code
_entity_poly.pdbx_strand_id
1 'polypeptide(L)'
;MPQNGMHAIVGIVARPWMPKKEWLLLGLVLGNIFPDLDNIAVAVATITKADTHGLHRTFTHSIFTIAAMVILFYIIGAVARNQKWNNFGVGLGAGIFMHIVVDLILWFNGVELLWPIKYELNFWSWFTVPAWLQTLLDTAEFLFFGLYFALLLSLARRYGADLGRLSGLKIWFYVQMGMFVLFTLLFYLAPTIPLLRTIYGALYLVSLIAAIVITIQMRQTVEAI
;
A
#
# COMPACT_ATOMS: atom_id res chain seq x y z
N MET A 1 10.14 -2.80 -3.94
CA MET A 1 9.89 -3.01 -2.49
C MET A 1 8.67 -2.20 -2.13
N PRO A 2 7.49 -2.75 -2.36
CA PRO A 2 6.28 -2.17 -1.82
C PRO A 2 6.32 -2.27 -0.28
N GLN A 3 6.10 -1.16 0.42
CA GLN A 3 5.90 -1.15 1.87
C GLN A 3 4.46 -0.70 2.21
N ASN A 4 3.46 -1.36 1.61
CA ASN A 4 2.05 -0.99 1.71
C ASN A 4 1.53 -0.91 3.14
N GLY A 5 2.01 -1.79 4.03
CA GLY A 5 1.65 -1.69 5.44
C GLY A 5 2.04 -0.32 6.02
N MET A 6 3.22 0.18 5.65
CA MET A 6 3.71 1.48 6.08
C MET A 6 2.96 2.61 5.39
N HIS A 7 2.70 2.53 4.08
CA HIS A 7 1.91 3.54 3.37
C HIS A 7 0.48 3.66 3.95
N ALA A 8 -0.16 2.54 4.28
CA ALA A 8 -1.47 2.55 4.94
C ALA A 8 -1.42 3.28 6.29
N ILE A 9 -0.39 3.02 7.09
CA ILE A 9 -0.15 3.73 8.37
C ILE A 9 0.05 5.23 8.13
N VAL A 10 0.89 5.61 7.15
CA VAL A 10 1.14 7.03 6.81
C VAL A 10 -0.17 7.71 6.42
N GLY A 11 -1.02 7.06 5.62
CA GLY A 11 -2.36 7.56 5.28
C GLY A 11 -3.23 7.83 6.51
N ILE A 12 -3.23 6.94 7.51
CA ILE A 12 -3.96 7.14 8.78
C ILE A 12 -3.36 8.30 9.59
N VAL A 13 -2.03 8.32 9.72
CA VAL A 13 -1.32 9.34 10.51
C VAL A 13 -1.49 10.73 9.90
N ALA A 14 -1.76 10.84 8.61
CA ALA A 14 -1.99 12.11 7.93
C ALA A 14 -3.31 12.82 8.31
N ARG A 15 -4.20 12.12 9.02
CA ARG A 15 -5.53 12.62 9.38
C ARG A 15 -5.58 14.03 9.99
N PRO A 16 -4.68 14.45 10.90
CA PRO A 16 -4.72 15.79 11.51
C PRO A 16 -4.59 16.94 10.51
N TRP A 17 -4.00 16.69 9.33
CA TRP A 17 -3.80 17.70 8.28
C TRP A 17 -4.94 17.73 7.26
N MET A 18 -6.01 16.97 7.48
CA MET A 18 -7.12 16.82 6.52
C MET A 18 -8.44 17.39 7.05
N PRO A 19 -9.29 17.94 6.15
CA PRO A 19 -10.64 18.33 6.53
C PRO A 19 -11.49 17.11 6.88
N LYS A 20 -12.45 17.28 7.80
CA LYS A 20 -13.38 16.21 8.20
C LYS A 20 -14.48 16.05 7.16
N LYS A 21 -14.22 15.27 6.10
CA LYS A 21 -15.20 14.95 5.06
C LYS A 21 -15.35 13.44 4.94
N GLU A 22 -16.59 12.97 4.88
CA GLU A 22 -16.88 11.54 4.76
C GLU A 22 -16.22 10.96 3.50
N TRP A 23 -15.54 9.83 3.68
CA TRP A 23 -14.76 9.04 2.72
C TRP A 23 -13.46 9.69 2.24
N LEU A 24 -13.13 10.90 2.71
CA LEU A 24 -11.87 11.53 2.35
C LEU A 24 -10.68 10.79 2.94
N LEU A 25 -10.74 10.41 4.23
CA LEU A 25 -9.64 9.68 4.87
C LEU A 25 -9.57 8.25 4.35
N LEU A 26 -10.71 7.57 4.18
CA LEU A 26 -10.76 6.25 3.55
C LEU A 26 -10.10 6.28 2.16
N GLY A 27 -10.43 7.29 1.35
CA GLY A 27 -9.80 7.52 0.06
C GLY A 27 -8.28 7.70 0.21
N LEU A 28 -7.82 8.53 1.16
CA LEU A 28 -6.38 8.74 1.39
C LEU A 28 -5.63 7.45 1.75
N VAL A 29 -6.18 6.65 2.66
CA VAL A 29 -5.53 5.40 3.10
C VAL A 29 -5.48 4.40 1.95
N LEU A 30 -6.59 4.22 1.22
CA LEU A 30 -6.62 3.34 0.06
C LEU A 30 -5.74 3.86 -1.08
N GLY A 31 -5.66 5.17 -1.27
CA GLY A 31 -4.79 5.80 -2.25
C GLY A 31 -3.31 5.62 -1.91
N ASN A 32 -2.98 5.51 -0.63
CA ASN A 32 -1.63 5.18 -0.18
C ASN A 32 -1.26 3.71 -0.46
N ILE A 33 -2.24 2.81 -0.57
CA ILE A 33 -2.02 1.38 -0.86
C ILE A 33 -2.11 1.09 -2.38
N PHE A 34 -2.91 1.88 -3.09
CA PHE A 34 -3.29 1.64 -4.48
C PHE A 34 -2.10 1.46 -5.44
N PRO A 35 -1.02 2.27 -5.39
CA PRO A 35 -0.01 2.21 -6.43
C PRO A 35 0.69 0.85 -6.54
N ASP A 36 0.90 0.19 -5.40
CA ASP A 36 1.55 -1.12 -5.35
C ASP A 36 0.65 -2.29 -5.76
N LEU A 37 -0.61 -2.04 -6.14
CA LEU A 37 -1.45 -3.05 -6.79
C LEU A 37 -0.89 -3.47 -8.15
N ASP A 38 0.00 -2.67 -8.75
CA ASP A 38 0.78 -3.05 -9.92
C ASP A 38 1.59 -4.36 -9.72
N ASN A 39 1.90 -4.74 -8.48
CA ASN A 39 2.51 -6.02 -8.17
C ASN A 39 1.65 -7.22 -8.56
N ILE A 40 0.33 -7.06 -8.71
CA ILE A 40 -0.54 -8.09 -9.27
C ILE A 40 -0.18 -8.30 -10.75
N ALA A 41 0.04 -7.23 -11.51
CA ALA A 41 0.48 -7.31 -12.90
C ALA A 41 1.89 -7.92 -13.01
N VAL A 42 2.81 -7.53 -12.12
CA VAL A 42 4.14 -8.13 -12.02
C VAL A 42 4.06 -9.63 -11.75
N ALA A 43 3.19 -10.07 -10.85
CA ALA A 43 3.03 -11.48 -10.53
C ALA A 43 2.45 -12.28 -11.71
N VAL A 44 1.45 -11.73 -12.41
CA VAL A 44 0.91 -12.33 -13.64
C VAL A 44 2.01 -12.48 -14.68
N ALA A 45 2.76 -11.41 -14.96
CA ALA A 45 3.87 -11.44 -15.92
C ALA A 45 4.97 -12.44 -15.51
N THR A 46 5.29 -12.53 -14.22
CA THR A 46 6.27 -13.48 -13.69
C THR A 46 5.83 -14.93 -13.95
N ILE A 47 4.56 -15.27 -13.69
CA ILE A 47 4.03 -16.63 -13.88
C ILE A 47 3.92 -16.97 -15.37
N THR A 48 3.57 -16.01 -16.21
CA THR A 48 3.49 -16.20 -17.67
C THR A 48 4.82 -16.07 -18.38
N LYS A 49 5.91 -15.78 -17.66
CA LYS A 49 7.26 -15.50 -18.20
C LYS A 49 7.29 -14.33 -19.18
N ALA A 50 6.37 -13.39 -19.03
CA ALA A 50 6.37 -12.13 -19.76
C ALA A 50 7.38 -11.14 -19.16
N ASP A 51 7.67 -10.06 -19.89
CA ASP A 51 8.50 -8.98 -19.39
C ASP A 51 7.83 -8.26 -18.23
N THR A 52 8.57 -8.05 -17.15
CA THR A 52 8.14 -7.30 -15.96
C THR A 52 8.66 -5.87 -15.95
N HIS A 53 9.55 -5.51 -16.89
CA HIS A 53 10.14 -4.19 -16.98
C HIS A 53 9.04 -3.13 -17.16
N GLY A 54 9.08 -2.10 -16.32
CA GLY A 54 8.16 -0.97 -16.41
C GLY A 54 6.73 -1.29 -16.02
N LEU A 55 6.46 -2.45 -15.41
CA LEU A 55 5.15 -2.76 -14.83
C LEU A 55 4.96 -2.16 -13.43
N HIS A 56 6.06 -2.01 -12.68
CA HIS A 56 6.04 -1.48 -11.31
C HIS A 56 6.63 -0.06 -11.28
N ARG A 57 6.03 0.83 -10.49
CA ARG A 57 6.46 2.24 -10.32
C ARG A 57 6.40 3.10 -11.57
N THR A 58 5.46 2.77 -12.45
CA THR A 58 5.22 3.48 -13.71
C THR A 58 3.83 4.10 -13.73
N PHE A 59 2.88 3.46 -14.40
CA PHE A 59 1.51 3.93 -14.56
C PHE A 59 0.86 4.29 -13.22
N THR A 60 0.92 3.38 -12.24
CA THR A 60 0.30 3.52 -10.91
C THR A 60 0.90 4.63 -10.05
N HIS A 61 2.13 5.07 -10.35
CA HIS A 61 2.88 6.09 -9.64
C HIS A 61 3.00 7.41 -10.43
N SER A 62 2.14 7.60 -11.45
CA SER A 62 2.17 8.80 -12.29
C SER A 62 1.19 9.89 -11.84
N ILE A 63 1.55 11.16 -12.08
CA ILE A 63 0.63 12.28 -11.85
C ILE A 63 -0.60 12.22 -12.76
N PHE A 64 -0.49 11.58 -13.92
CA PHE A 64 -1.61 11.38 -14.84
C PHE A 64 -2.62 10.38 -14.27
N THR A 65 -2.15 9.33 -13.58
CA THR A 65 -3.03 8.41 -12.85
C THR A 65 -3.74 9.10 -11.69
N ILE A 66 -3.05 9.97 -10.95
CA ILE A 66 -3.69 10.79 -9.91
C ILE A 66 -4.85 11.61 -10.51
N ALA A 67 -4.58 12.35 -11.59
CA ALA A 67 -5.58 13.17 -12.25
C ALA A 67 -6.76 12.34 -12.78
N ALA A 68 -6.47 11.20 -13.44
CA ALA A 68 -7.47 10.29 -13.96
C ALA A 68 -8.38 9.72 -12.86
N MET A 69 -7.80 9.29 -11.73
CA MET A 69 -8.56 8.76 -10.60
C MET A 69 -9.48 9.83 -9.98
N VAL A 70 -8.97 11.05 -9.78
CA VAL A 70 -9.79 12.16 -9.27
C VAL A 70 -10.96 12.44 -10.22
N ILE A 71 -10.69 12.61 -11.52
CA ILE A 71 -11.73 12.88 -12.53
C ILE A 71 -12.77 11.76 -12.56
N LEU A 72 -12.34 10.50 -12.56
CA LEU A 72 -13.22 9.33 -12.55
C LEU A 72 -14.20 9.38 -11.38
N PHE A 73 -13.72 9.63 -10.16
CA PHE A 73 -14.57 9.67 -8.99
C PHE A 73 -15.46 10.91 -8.91
N TYR A 74 -15.06 12.02 -9.54
CA TYR A 74 -15.95 13.17 -9.77
C TYR A 74 -17.12 12.82 -10.70
N ILE A 75 -16.86 12.08 -11.79
CA ILE A 75 -17.90 11.58 -12.68
C ILE A 75 -18.83 10.61 -11.93
N ILE A 76 -18.26 9.67 -11.18
CA ILE A 76 -19.05 8.73 -10.36
C ILE A 76 -19.93 9.48 -9.36
N GLY A 77 -19.40 10.46 -8.65
CA GLY A 77 -20.18 11.25 -7.69
C GLY A 77 -21.26 12.09 -8.33
N ALA A 78 -21.03 12.62 -9.54
CA ALA A 78 -22.05 13.33 -10.32
C ALA A 78 -23.19 12.40 -10.76
N VAL A 79 -22.86 11.22 -11.31
CA VAL A 79 -23.85 10.22 -11.75
C VAL A 79 -24.63 9.65 -10.56
N ALA A 80 -23.93 9.30 -9.48
CA ALA A 80 -24.53 8.76 -8.26
C ALA A 80 -25.23 9.81 -7.38
N ARG A 81 -25.10 11.11 -7.72
CA ARG A 81 -25.58 12.24 -6.92
C ARG A 81 -25.18 12.17 -5.46
N ASN A 82 -23.94 11.73 -5.19
CA ASN A 82 -23.43 11.49 -3.85
C ASN A 82 -22.01 12.05 -3.70
N GLN A 83 -21.90 13.13 -2.93
CA GLN A 83 -20.64 13.88 -2.72
C GLN A 83 -19.55 13.04 -2.03
N LYS A 84 -19.90 11.94 -1.37
CA LYS A 84 -18.91 11.03 -0.73
C LYS A 84 -17.93 10.46 -1.75
N TRP A 85 -18.39 10.19 -2.98
CA TRP A 85 -17.52 9.72 -4.06
C TRP A 85 -16.52 10.77 -4.53
N ASN A 86 -16.93 12.04 -4.58
CA ASN A 86 -16.03 13.14 -4.89
C ASN A 86 -14.95 13.27 -3.81
N ASN A 87 -15.34 13.21 -2.53
CA ASN A 87 -14.41 13.23 -1.40
C ASN A 87 -13.44 12.03 -1.46
N PHE A 88 -13.97 10.83 -1.74
CA PHE A 88 -13.17 9.63 -1.92
C PHE A 88 -12.14 9.79 -3.03
N GLY A 89 -12.53 10.33 -4.19
CA GLY A 89 -11.63 10.58 -5.32
C GLY A 89 -10.49 11.52 -4.97
N VAL A 90 -10.80 12.64 -4.32
CA VAL A 90 -9.79 13.60 -3.84
C VAL A 90 -8.85 12.94 -2.82
N GLY A 91 -9.41 12.16 -1.88
CA GLY A 91 -8.63 11.39 -0.92
C GLY A 91 -7.70 10.40 -1.61
N LEU A 92 -8.23 9.60 -2.53
CA LEU A 92 -7.49 8.60 -3.30
C LEU A 92 -6.33 9.25 -4.08
N GLY A 93 -6.59 10.34 -4.78
CA GLY A 93 -5.55 11.08 -5.50
C GLY A 93 -4.46 11.64 -4.58
N ALA A 94 -4.85 12.24 -3.45
CA ALA A 94 -3.91 12.71 -2.42
C ALA A 94 -3.12 11.54 -1.81
N GLY A 95 -3.73 10.37 -1.68
CA GLY A 95 -3.11 9.17 -1.14
C GLY A 95 -2.05 8.60 -2.09
N ILE A 96 -2.35 8.55 -3.39
CA ILE A 96 -1.39 8.14 -4.42
C ILE A 96 -0.22 9.12 -4.44
N PHE A 97 -0.49 10.42 -4.37
CA PHE A 97 0.56 11.43 -4.27
C PHE A 97 1.46 11.22 -3.04
N MET A 98 0.84 10.99 -1.88
CA MET A 98 1.55 10.73 -0.64
C MET A 98 2.40 9.45 -0.71
N HIS A 99 1.87 8.39 -1.31
CA HIS A 99 2.62 7.16 -1.58
C HIS A 99 3.89 7.46 -2.39
N ILE A 100 3.76 8.17 -3.51
CA ILE A 100 4.90 8.54 -4.36
C ILE A 100 5.95 9.34 -3.58
N VAL A 101 5.53 10.30 -2.76
CA VAL A 101 6.44 11.10 -1.92
C VAL A 101 7.18 10.22 -0.92
N VAL A 102 6.47 9.29 -0.26
CA VAL A 102 7.08 8.34 0.69
C VAL A 102 8.07 7.43 -0.04
N ASP A 103 7.71 6.91 -1.22
CA ASP A 103 8.60 6.10 -2.06
C ASP A 103 9.88 6.86 -2.42
N LEU A 104 9.77 8.09 -2.90
CA LEU A 104 10.94 8.90 -3.27
C LEU A 104 11.87 9.18 -2.09
N ILE A 105 11.29 9.46 -0.91
CA ILE A 105 12.07 9.83 0.28
C ILE A 105 12.68 8.61 0.93
N LEU A 106 11.94 7.51 1.06
CA LEU A 106 12.37 6.41 1.91
C LEU A 106 12.82 5.18 1.12
N TRP A 107 12.33 4.96 -0.10
CA TRP A 107 12.69 3.77 -0.88
C TRP A 107 13.83 4.10 -1.84
N PHE A 108 14.84 3.23 -1.82
CA PHE A 108 16.09 3.39 -2.56
C PHE A 108 15.98 3.06 -4.05
N ASN A 109 14.96 3.57 -4.73
CA ASN A 109 14.71 3.37 -6.15
C ASN A 109 13.98 4.60 -6.72
N GLY A 110 13.99 4.77 -8.04
CA GLY A 110 13.24 5.84 -8.65
C GLY A 110 11.79 5.49 -8.96
N VAL A 111 11.07 6.53 -9.37
CA VAL A 111 9.66 6.50 -9.74
C VAL A 111 9.48 7.25 -11.07
N GLU A 112 8.76 6.66 -12.02
CA GLU A 112 8.43 7.32 -13.30
C GLU A 112 7.22 8.26 -13.16
N LEU A 113 7.43 9.40 -12.49
CA LEU A 113 6.38 10.35 -12.11
C LEU A 113 5.52 10.85 -13.31
N LEU A 114 6.14 10.93 -14.49
CA LEU A 114 5.53 11.45 -15.72
C LEU A 114 5.16 10.34 -16.72
N TRP A 115 5.14 9.07 -16.31
CA TRP A 115 4.77 7.97 -17.21
C TRP A 115 3.48 8.31 -17.99
N PRO A 116 3.45 8.15 -19.34
CA PRO A 116 4.38 7.38 -20.18
C PRO A 116 5.61 8.16 -20.70
N ILE A 117 5.83 9.40 -20.25
CA ILE A 117 7.05 10.15 -20.57
C ILE A 117 8.21 9.53 -19.79
N LYS A 118 9.24 9.06 -20.51
CA LYS A 118 10.40 8.36 -19.94
C LYS A 118 11.27 9.31 -19.10
N TYR A 119 10.94 9.44 -17.83
CA TYR A 119 11.70 10.19 -16.84
C TYR A 119 11.54 9.54 -15.47
N GLU A 120 12.63 8.99 -14.95
CA GLU A 120 12.69 8.42 -13.60
C GLU A 120 13.28 9.44 -12.63
N LEU A 121 12.55 9.76 -11.57
CA LEU A 121 13.07 10.56 -10.46
C LEU A 121 13.59 9.65 -9.36
N ASN A 122 14.89 9.75 -9.02
CA ASN A 122 15.53 8.88 -8.03
C ASN A 122 16.48 9.66 -7.10
N PHE A 123 16.06 9.90 -5.86
CA PHE A 123 16.85 10.60 -4.84
C PHE A 123 18.05 9.79 -4.32
N TRP A 124 18.05 8.48 -4.56
CA TRP A 124 19.00 7.52 -4.04
C TRP A 124 19.93 6.94 -5.11
N SER A 125 19.99 7.56 -6.29
CA SER A 125 20.83 7.12 -7.43
C SER A 125 22.32 7.00 -7.09
N TRP A 126 22.79 7.67 -6.04
CA TRP A 126 24.16 7.62 -5.53
C TRP A 126 24.39 6.52 -4.47
N PHE A 127 23.34 5.88 -3.96
CA PHE A 127 23.42 4.91 -2.87
C PHE A 127 23.14 3.48 -3.37
N THR A 128 24.06 2.57 -3.11
CA THR A 128 23.85 1.14 -3.36
C THR A 128 23.36 0.45 -2.10
N VAL A 129 22.14 -0.07 -2.12
CA VAL A 129 21.55 -0.77 -0.97
C VAL A 129 22.32 -2.06 -0.66
N PRO A 130 22.88 -2.21 0.56
CA PRO A 130 23.51 -3.46 0.95
C PRO A 130 22.51 -4.63 0.96
N ALA A 131 22.95 -5.82 0.56
CA ALA A 131 22.07 -6.99 0.43
C ALA A 131 21.32 -7.34 1.74
N TRP A 132 21.97 -7.22 2.91
CA TRP A 132 21.32 -7.46 4.20
C TRP A 132 20.17 -6.48 4.46
N LEU A 133 20.37 -5.21 4.11
CA LEU A 133 19.36 -4.17 4.28
C LEU A 133 18.21 -4.43 3.30
N GLN A 134 18.52 -4.81 2.07
CA GLN A 134 17.52 -5.20 1.09
C GLN A 134 16.65 -6.36 1.63
N THR A 135 17.28 -7.43 2.15
CA THR A 135 16.54 -8.55 2.74
C THR A 135 15.63 -8.10 3.87
N LEU A 136 16.11 -7.25 4.78
CA LEU A 136 15.30 -6.74 5.88
C LEU A 136 14.14 -5.87 5.39
N LEU A 137 14.38 -4.97 4.44
CA LEU A 137 13.35 -4.08 3.89
C LEU A 137 12.27 -4.87 3.14
N ASP A 138 12.64 -5.97 2.48
CA ASP A 138 11.72 -6.82 1.73
C ASP A 138 10.79 -7.46 2.75
N THR A 139 11.34 -8.19 3.72
CA THR A 139 10.54 -8.96 4.68
C THR A 139 9.81 -8.09 5.69
N ALA A 140 10.31 -6.89 6.00
CA ALA A 140 9.67 -5.92 6.89
C ALA A 140 8.29 -5.49 6.41
N GLU A 141 7.92 -5.74 5.15
CA GLU A 141 6.57 -5.48 4.68
C GLU A 141 5.51 -6.25 5.48
N PHE A 142 5.78 -7.51 5.83
CA PHE A 142 4.89 -8.27 6.71
C PHE A 142 4.84 -7.68 8.13
N LEU A 143 5.95 -7.14 8.64
CA LEU A 143 5.93 -6.41 9.91
C LEU A 143 4.99 -5.21 9.82
N PHE A 144 5.09 -4.41 8.76
CA PHE A 144 4.26 -3.22 8.60
C PHE A 144 2.78 -3.54 8.36
N PHE A 145 2.45 -4.61 7.63
CA PHE A 145 1.06 -5.09 7.59
C PHE A 145 0.54 -5.47 8.98
N GLY A 146 1.36 -6.17 9.78
CA GLY A 146 1.04 -6.47 11.16
C GLY A 146 0.77 -5.20 11.97
N LEU A 147 1.71 -4.24 11.95
CA LEU A 147 1.57 -2.97 12.66
C LEU A 147 0.33 -2.18 12.20
N TYR A 148 0.01 -2.22 10.91
CA TYR A 148 -1.20 -1.59 10.39
C TYR A 148 -2.47 -2.23 10.97
N PHE A 149 -2.56 -3.56 11.01
CA PHE A 149 -3.71 -4.23 11.63
C PHE A 149 -3.80 -4.00 13.14
N ALA A 150 -2.66 -3.91 13.83
CA ALA A 150 -2.61 -3.53 15.24
C ALA A 150 -3.09 -2.08 15.46
N LEU A 151 -2.74 -1.16 14.56
CA LEU A 151 -3.22 0.21 14.58
C LEU A 151 -4.75 0.26 14.39
N LEU A 152 -5.29 -0.42 13.38
CA LEU A 152 -6.75 -0.51 13.18
C LEU A 152 -7.47 -1.11 14.40
N LEU A 153 -6.91 -2.15 15.01
CA LEU A 153 -7.44 -2.75 16.25
C LEU A 153 -7.48 -1.74 17.40
N SER A 154 -6.43 -0.94 17.56
CA SER A 154 -6.34 0.09 18.60
C SER A 154 -7.36 1.21 18.39
N LEU A 155 -7.48 1.69 17.15
CA LEU A 155 -8.43 2.73 16.77
C LEU A 155 -9.88 2.26 16.92
N ALA A 156 -10.19 1.04 16.47
CA ALA A 156 -11.54 0.47 16.59
C ALA A 156 -12.01 0.42 18.06
N ARG A 157 -11.11 0.03 18.98
CA ARG A 157 -11.37 0.04 20.42
C ARG A 157 -11.54 1.45 20.97
N ARG A 158 -10.67 2.38 20.56
CA ARG A 158 -10.67 3.77 21.04
C ARG A 158 -11.95 4.49 20.65
N TYR A 159 -12.45 4.27 19.44
CA TYR A 159 -13.62 4.97 18.90
C TYR A 159 -14.92 4.16 18.94
N GLY A 160 -14.87 2.91 19.42
CA GLY A 160 -16.06 2.05 19.52
C GLY A 160 -16.66 1.65 18.16
N ALA A 161 -15.85 1.64 17.09
CA ALA A 161 -16.28 1.36 15.72
C ALA A 161 -15.83 -0.04 15.26
N ASP A 162 -16.62 -0.67 14.38
CA ASP A 162 -16.33 -1.98 13.75
C ASP A 162 -15.90 -3.10 14.74
N LEU A 163 -16.41 -3.08 15.98
CA LEU A 163 -15.99 -3.99 17.05
C LEU A 163 -16.16 -5.49 16.73
N GLY A 164 -17.07 -5.83 15.79
CA GLY A 164 -17.23 -7.21 15.32
C GLY A 164 -16.01 -7.76 14.54
N ARG A 165 -15.05 -6.92 14.17
CA ARG A 165 -13.87 -7.29 13.36
C ARG A 165 -12.59 -7.48 14.16
N LEU A 166 -12.60 -7.21 15.47
CA LEU A 166 -11.38 -7.20 16.28
C LEU A 166 -10.66 -8.56 16.32
N SER A 167 -11.40 -9.67 16.32
CA SER A 167 -10.81 -11.02 16.30
C SER A 167 -10.05 -11.27 14.99
N GLY A 168 -10.66 -10.92 13.86
CA GLY A 168 -10.03 -11.02 12.54
C GLY A 168 -8.75 -10.19 12.45
N LEU A 169 -8.78 -8.94 12.93
CA LEU A 169 -7.59 -8.08 12.96
C LEU A 169 -6.45 -8.67 13.80
N LYS A 170 -6.77 -9.25 14.97
CA LYS A 170 -5.76 -9.92 15.81
C LYS A 170 -5.14 -11.12 15.10
N ILE A 171 -5.94 -11.94 14.43
CA ILE A 171 -5.44 -13.10 13.68
C ILE A 171 -4.48 -12.61 12.59
N TRP A 172 -4.91 -11.64 11.79
CA TRP A 172 -4.06 -11.06 10.74
C TRP A 172 -2.79 -10.45 11.31
N PHE A 173 -2.86 -9.69 12.40
CA PHE A 173 -1.65 -9.20 13.09
C PHE A 173 -0.67 -10.33 13.40
N TYR A 174 -1.09 -11.39 14.08
CA TYR A 174 -0.18 -12.49 14.44
C TYR A 174 0.34 -13.27 13.22
N VAL A 175 -0.50 -13.48 12.21
CA VAL A 175 -0.10 -14.12 10.95
C VAL A 175 1.00 -13.31 10.27
N GLN A 176 0.82 -11.98 10.17
CA GLN A 176 1.80 -11.08 9.57
C GLN A 176 3.11 -11.05 10.38
N MET A 177 3.05 -10.98 11.71
CA MET A 177 4.24 -11.07 12.57
C MET A 177 4.99 -12.40 12.41
N GLY A 178 4.25 -13.51 12.31
CA GLY A 178 4.82 -14.84 12.07
C GLY A 178 5.51 -14.92 10.70
N MET A 179 4.87 -14.39 9.65
CA MET A 179 5.47 -14.33 8.30
C MET A 179 6.72 -13.46 8.27
N PHE A 180 6.73 -12.32 8.96
CA PHE A 180 7.92 -11.47 9.08
C PHE A 180 9.10 -12.25 9.66
N VAL A 181 8.92 -12.89 10.83
CA VAL A 181 9.99 -13.66 11.48
C VAL A 181 10.45 -14.82 10.59
N LEU A 182 9.49 -15.60 10.05
CA LEU A 182 9.78 -16.76 9.22
C LEU A 182 10.57 -16.38 7.96
N PHE A 183 10.08 -15.43 7.17
CA PHE A 183 10.72 -15.07 5.90
C PHE A 183 12.03 -14.34 6.10
N THR A 184 12.16 -13.52 7.16
CA THR A 184 13.45 -12.91 7.50
C THR A 184 14.50 -13.99 7.75
N LEU A 185 14.21 -14.97 8.61
CA LEU A 185 15.12 -16.09 8.87
C LEU A 185 15.43 -16.88 7.59
N LEU A 186 14.41 -17.25 6.81
CA LEU A 186 14.59 -18.03 5.59
C LEU A 186 15.42 -17.29 4.54
N PHE A 187 15.24 -15.99 4.36
CA PHE A 187 15.99 -15.21 3.37
C PHE A 187 17.46 -15.04 3.77
N TYR A 188 17.76 -14.94 5.07
CA TYR A 188 19.15 -14.93 5.55
C TYR A 188 19.82 -16.30 5.46
N LEU A 189 19.09 -17.39 5.70
CA LEU A 189 19.65 -18.75 5.69
C LEU A 189 19.72 -19.37 4.29
N ALA A 190 18.81 -19.00 3.39
CA ALA A 190 18.67 -19.60 2.07
C ALA A 190 18.25 -18.59 0.97
N PRO A 191 19.04 -17.53 0.73
CA PRO A 191 18.66 -16.41 -0.16
C PRO A 191 18.48 -16.78 -1.64
N THR A 192 19.01 -17.93 -2.07
CA THR A 192 19.09 -18.35 -3.47
C THR A 192 17.96 -19.26 -3.92
N ILE A 193 17.07 -19.72 -3.02
CA ILE A 193 15.97 -20.64 -3.38
C ILE A 193 14.89 -19.87 -4.15
N PRO A 194 14.66 -20.13 -5.46
CA PRO A 194 13.69 -19.37 -6.24
C PRO A 194 12.25 -19.59 -5.77
N LEU A 195 11.92 -20.83 -5.40
CA LEU A 195 10.59 -21.20 -4.88
C LEU A 195 10.22 -20.37 -3.64
N LEU A 196 11.19 -20.06 -2.78
CA LEU A 196 10.99 -19.26 -1.57
C LEU A 196 10.51 -17.84 -1.91
N ARG A 197 11.08 -17.21 -2.96
CA ARG A 197 10.67 -15.88 -3.44
C ARG A 197 9.28 -15.91 -4.06
N THR A 198 8.94 -16.98 -4.78
CA THR A 198 7.59 -17.15 -5.35
C THR A 198 6.53 -17.27 -4.25
N ILE A 199 6.79 -18.10 -3.24
CA ILE A 199 5.87 -18.26 -2.09
C ILE A 199 5.74 -16.94 -1.32
N TYR A 200 6.86 -16.26 -1.08
CA TYR A 200 6.87 -14.93 -0.46
C TYR A 200 5.97 -13.95 -1.23
N GLY A 201 6.18 -13.82 -2.54
CA GLY A 201 5.40 -12.92 -3.40
C GLY A 201 3.91 -13.23 -3.39
N ALA A 202 3.55 -14.52 -3.42
CA ALA A 202 2.14 -14.94 -3.34
C ALA A 202 1.49 -14.54 -2.01
N LEU A 203 2.16 -14.78 -0.87
CA LEU A 203 1.66 -14.43 0.45
C LEU A 203 1.63 -12.91 0.68
N TYR A 204 2.59 -12.19 0.09
CA TYR A 204 2.58 -10.74 0.03
C TYR A 204 1.31 -10.21 -0.67
N LEU A 205 0.97 -10.74 -1.84
CA LEU A 205 -0.25 -10.32 -2.55
C LEU A 205 -1.53 -10.62 -1.76
N VAL A 206 -1.59 -11.78 -1.10
CA VAL A 206 -2.70 -12.11 -0.19
C VAL A 206 -2.80 -11.08 0.94
N SER A 207 -1.67 -10.66 1.50
CA SER A 207 -1.60 -9.68 2.58
C SER A 207 -2.02 -8.28 2.11
N LEU A 208 -1.60 -7.87 0.91
CA LEU A 208 -2.01 -6.63 0.26
C LEU A 208 -3.53 -6.58 0.04
N ILE A 209 -4.09 -7.65 -0.54
CA ILE A 209 -5.54 -7.76 -0.77
C ILE A 209 -6.29 -7.73 0.58
N ALA A 210 -5.78 -8.45 1.58
CA ALA A 210 -6.35 -8.43 2.92
C ALA A 210 -6.33 -7.02 3.52
N ALA A 211 -5.23 -6.28 3.38
CA ALA A 211 -5.12 -4.91 3.87
C ALA A 211 -6.17 -3.99 3.24
N ILE A 212 -6.37 -4.05 1.92
CA ILE A 212 -7.40 -3.27 1.22
C ILE A 212 -8.81 -3.65 1.69
N VAL A 213 -9.12 -4.94 1.68
CA VAL A 213 -10.47 -5.43 2.04
C VAL A 213 -10.80 -5.09 3.49
N ILE A 214 -9.86 -5.31 4.41
CA ILE A 214 -10.02 -4.97 5.82
C ILE A 214 -10.18 -3.46 5.99
N THR A 215 -9.41 -2.62 5.29
CA THR A 215 -9.54 -1.16 5.34
C THR A 215 -10.95 -0.71 4.95
N ILE A 216 -11.50 -1.26 3.87
CA ILE A 216 -12.87 -0.96 3.41
C ILE A 216 -13.92 -1.44 4.42
N GLN A 217 -13.71 -2.63 5.00
CA GLN A 217 -14.60 -3.19 6.02
C GLN A 217 -14.55 -2.39 7.34
N MET A 218 -13.39 -1.81 7.66
CA MET A 218 -13.12 -0.99 8.85
C MET A 218 -13.35 0.51 8.58
N ARG A 219 -14.14 0.86 7.55
CA ARG A 219 -14.34 2.26 7.15
C ARG A 219 -14.87 3.15 8.28
N GLN A 220 -15.70 2.62 9.19
CA GLN A 220 -16.23 3.44 10.28
C GLN A 220 -15.11 3.80 11.26
N THR A 221 -14.21 2.85 11.54
CA THR A 221 -13.01 3.06 12.35
C THR A 221 -12.07 4.06 11.70
N VAL A 222 -11.80 3.92 10.40
CA VAL A 222 -10.93 4.85 9.65
C VAL A 222 -11.52 6.27 9.69
N GLU A 223 -12.81 6.42 9.42
CA GLU A 223 -13.46 7.74 9.35
C GLU A 223 -13.70 8.39 10.74
N ALA A 224 -13.64 7.62 11.83
CA ALA A 224 -13.87 8.12 13.19
C ALA A 224 -12.71 8.93 13.79
N ILE A 225 -11.52 8.87 13.18
CA ILE A 225 -10.30 9.56 13.61
C ILE A 225 -10.45 11.08 13.43
#